data_AF-F8L732-F1
#
_entry.id   AF-F8L732-F1
#
_cell.length_a   1.000
_cell.length_b   1.000
_cell.length_c   1.000
_cell.angle_alpha   90.00
_cell.angle_beta   90.00
_cell.angle_gamma   90.00
#
_symmetry.space_group_name_H-M   'P 1'
#
loop_
_entity.id
_entity.type
_entity.pdbx_description
1 polymer ?
#
loop_
_entity_poly.entity_id
_entity_poly.type
_entity_poly.pdbx_seq_one_letter_code
_entity_poly.pdbx_strand_id
1 'polypeptide(L)'
;MNTNDEKRLFFGFEVSSPWPMDLPEARLLDPTHRHLTVAFLGNTSQQKIQSLLAEMPKPPMVLGRVGVFDKCLFLPPKLARVVAYHPHFATEEDPLFAYQKTLTAFLVTHHYTFEKRGFLPHVTIGRRPFDREKWENFFSPLPLFYSTLHLYESLGNSHYKPIWSFPLKLPFIEIEHVADIAFHVFGQTQEEVHLNAQIALCFECPSLVKFVEFEKLQSRVEEIVIQLNEMVTMGDQSEGTPFKAVSFHGEIEQTKEGLYMWEMIVDV
;
A
#
# COMPACT_ATOMS: atom_id res chain seq x y z
N MET A 1 24.54 29.16 -15.22
CA MET A 1 23.80 27.89 -15.36
C MET A 1 23.97 27.13 -14.07
N ASN A 2 22.88 26.83 -13.35
CA ASN A 2 22.96 26.08 -12.10
C ASN A 2 23.37 24.64 -12.42
N THR A 3 24.55 24.23 -11.96
CA THR A 3 25.14 22.91 -12.17
C THR A 3 24.45 21.78 -11.39
N ASN A 4 23.25 22.02 -10.84
CA ASN A 4 22.60 21.13 -9.87
C ASN A 4 21.15 20.76 -10.22
N ASP A 5 20.73 20.94 -11.48
CA ASP A 5 19.37 20.60 -11.94
C ASP A 5 19.17 19.11 -12.25
N GLU A 6 20.25 18.36 -12.51
CA GLU A 6 20.14 16.92 -12.70
C GLU A 6 19.98 16.18 -11.36
N LYS A 7 18.86 15.48 -11.23
CA LYS A 7 18.48 14.72 -10.04
C LYS A 7 18.15 13.28 -10.40
N ARG A 8 18.37 12.36 -9.46
CA ARG A 8 17.93 10.97 -9.60
C ARG A 8 16.47 10.84 -9.16
N LEU A 9 15.54 10.80 -10.11
CA LEU A 9 14.11 10.94 -9.83
C LEU A 9 13.31 9.67 -10.10
N PHE A 10 12.20 9.50 -9.39
CA PHE A 10 11.21 8.46 -9.64
C PHE A 10 9.85 8.81 -9.05
N PHE A 11 8.79 8.27 -9.65
CA PHE A 11 7.45 8.27 -9.07
C PHE A 11 7.24 7.03 -8.21
N GLY A 12 6.64 7.20 -7.03
CA GLY A 12 6.30 6.10 -6.16
C GLY A 12 5.15 6.42 -5.21
N PHE A 13 4.38 5.39 -4.87
CA PHE A 13 3.38 5.48 -3.81
C PHE A 13 4.05 5.23 -2.46
N GLU A 14 3.79 6.11 -1.50
CA GLU A 14 4.04 5.85 -0.08
C GLU A 14 3.23 4.62 0.35
N VAL A 15 3.85 3.72 1.12
CA VAL A 15 3.23 2.47 1.57
C VAL A 15 3.22 2.38 3.09
N SER A 16 2.01 2.22 3.63
CA SER A 16 1.78 1.94 5.04
C SER A 16 1.57 0.45 5.25
N SER A 17 2.13 -0.07 6.34
CA SER A 17 1.98 -1.45 6.79
C SER A 17 2.44 -1.52 8.25
N PRO A 18 1.91 -2.43 9.09
CA PRO A 18 2.42 -2.70 10.44
C PRO A 18 3.77 -3.43 10.34
N TRP A 19 4.81 -2.67 9.98
CA TRP A 19 6.13 -3.20 9.72
C TRP A 19 6.73 -3.86 10.97
N PRO A 20 7.27 -5.10 10.87
CA PRO A 20 7.93 -5.74 12.00
C PRO A 20 9.11 -4.90 12.51
N MET A 21 9.24 -4.81 13.83
CA MET A 21 10.35 -4.09 14.47
C MET A 21 11.67 -4.84 14.35
N ASP A 22 11.63 -6.17 14.44
CA ASP A 22 12.81 -7.04 14.48
C ASP A 22 13.06 -7.74 13.13
N LEU A 23 13.37 -6.96 12.09
CA LEU A 23 13.69 -7.50 10.76
C LEU A 23 15.07 -8.20 10.76
N PRO A 24 15.26 -9.26 9.93
CA PRO A 24 16.56 -9.89 9.78
C PRO A 24 17.62 -8.90 9.26
N GLU A 25 18.89 -9.18 9.53
CA GLU A 25 20.00 -8.30 9.18
C GLU A 25 20.00 -7.93 7.69
N ALA A 26 19.99 -6.62 7.43
CA ALA A 26 20.19 -6.02 6.11
C ALA A 26 20.60 -4.54 6.24
N ARG A 27 20.96 -3.90 5.13
CA ARG A 27 20.84 -2.42 5.05
C ARG A 27 19.38 -2.07 4.85
N LEU A 28 18.67 -1.97 5.98
CA LEU A 28 17.23 -1.71 6.03
C LEU A 28 16.89 -0.32 5.51
N LEU A 29 15.72 -0.21 4.89
CA LEU A 29 15.08 1.06 4.61
C LEU A 29 14.26 1.47 5.82
N ASP A 30 14.37 2.75 6.20
CA ASP A 30 13.47 3.37 7.16
C ASP A 30 12.02 3.16 6.69
N PRO A 31 11.09 2.77 7.60
CA PRO A 31 9.68 2.60 7.26
C PRO A 31 9.07 3.77 6.48
N THR A 32 9.44 5.02 6.83
CA THR A 32 8.97 6.25 6.16
C THR A 32 9.49 6.43 4.73
N HIS A 33 10.44 5.61 4.32
CA HIS A 33 11.03 5.59 2.98
C HIS A 33 10.59 4.39 2.15
N ARG A 34 9.77 3.50 2.72
CA ARG A 34 9.22 2.34 2.01
C ARG A 34 8.12 2.82 1.07
N HIS A 35 8.29 2.49 -0.20
CA HIS A 35 7.42 2.94 -1.27
C HIS A 35 7.30 1.85 -2.34
N LEU A 36 6.23 1.91 -3.12
CA LEU A 36 6.09 1.18 -4.36
C LEU A 36 6.52 2.10 -5.50
N THR A 37 7.63 1.78 -6.17
CA THR A 37 8.07 2.57 -7.33
C THR A 37 7.16 2.30 -8.52
N VAL A 38 6.58 3.34 -9.11
CA VAL A 38 5.69 3.27 -10.29
C VAL A 38 6.49 3.51 -11.59
N ALA A 39 7.37 4.50 -11.58
CA ALA A 39 8.19 4.85 -12.74
C ALA A 39 9.55 5.43 -12.30
N PHE A 40 10.65 4.78 -12.68
CA PHE A 40 12.01 5.25 -12.37
C PHE A 40 12.57 6.05 -13.54
N LEU A 41 12.90 7.34 -13.32
CA LEU A 41 13.34 8.26 -14.37
C LEU A 41 14.86 8.32 -14.54
N GLY A 42 15.62 7.76 -13.59
CA GLY A 42 17.07 7.88 -13.57
C GLY A 42 17.52 9.31 -13.27
N ASN A 43 18.69 9.69 -13.78
CA ASN A 43 19.18 11.05 -13.68
C ASN A 43 18.50 11.90 -14.76
N THR A 44 17.75 12.91 -14.35
CA THR A 44 17.01 13.81 -15.25
C THR A 44 17.00 15.23 -14.69
N SER A 45 16.81 16.22 -15.57
CA SER A 45 16.50 17.60 -15.19
C SER A 45 15.24 17.65 -14.33
N GLN A 46 15.35 18.24 -13.13
CA GLN A 46 14.24 18.49 -12.23
C GLN A 46 13.29 19.53 -12.83
N GLN A 47 13.81 20.61 -13.39
CA GLN A 47 12.99 21.63 -14.05
C GLN A 47 12.13 21.05 -15.18
N LYS A 48 12.71 20.15 -16.01
CA LYS A 48 11.98 19.48 -17.09
C LYS A 48 10.78 18.71 -16.54
N ILE A 49 10.96 17.84 -15.54
CA ILE A 49 9.82 17.06 -15.02
C ILE A 49 8.82 17.97 -14.29
N GLN A 50 9.29 19.00 -13.57
CA GLN A 50 8.40 19.93 -12.86
C GLN A 50 7.45 20.66 -13.80
N SER A 51 7.92 21.06 -14.99
CA SER A 51 7.05 21.67 -16.01
C SER A 51 5.94 20.75 -16.52
N LEU A 52 6.06 19.43 -16.35
CA LEU A 52 5.09 18.44 -16.80
C LEU A 52 4.10 18.02 -15.71
N LEU A 53 4.35 18.35 -14.43
CA LEU A 53 3.55 17.86 -13.30
C LEU A 53 2.08 18.30 -13.36
N ALA A 54 1.79 19.47 -13.95
CA ALA A 54 0.42 19.97 -14.11
C ALA A 54 -0.40 19.19 -15.16
N GLU A 55 0.28 18.60 -16.15
CA GLU A 55 -0.33 17.82 -17.25
C GLU A 55 -0.31 16.32 -16.99
N MET A 56 0.39 15.89 -15.94
CA MET A 56 0.57 14.48 -15.63
C MET A 56 -0.78 13.80 -15.39
N PRO A 57 -1.00 12.58 -15.94
CA PRO A 57 -2.22 11.83 -15.66
C PRO A 57 -2.35 11.61 -14.16
N LYS A 58 -3.53 11.93 -13.63
CA LYS A 58 -3.88 11.65 -12.24
C LYS A 58 -4.15 10.15 -12.07
N PRO A 59 -3.81 9.55 -10.91
CA PRO A 59 -4.29 8.22 -10.57
C PRO A 59 -5.82 8.16 -10.73
N PRO A 60 -6.38 7.11 -11.35
CA PRO A 60 -7.84 6.95 -11.46
C PRO A 60 -8.52 6.61 -10.12
N MET A 61 -7.72 6.24 -9.11
CA MET A 61 -8.19 5.93 -7.76
C MET A 61 -8.26 7.20 -6.90
N VAL A 62 -9.37 7.35 -6.17
CA VAL A 62 -9.56 8.45 -5.19
C VAL A 62 -9.05 8.03 -3.81
N LEU A 63 -9.22 6.74 -3.49
CA LEU A 63 -8.75 6.12 -2.26
C LEU A 63 -7.41 5.43 -2.47
N GLY A 64 -6.66 5.36 -1.38
CA GLY A 64 -5.53 4.47 -1.23
C GLY A 64 -5.91 3.02 -1.46
N ARG A 65 -5.20 2.31 -2.34
CA ARG A 65 -5.43 0.88 -2.57
C ARG A 65 -4.94 0.07 -1.37
N VAL A 66 -5.77 -0.85 -0.91
CA VAL A 66 -5.41 -1.82 0.14
C VAL A 66 -5.01 -3.15 -0.47
N GLY A 67 -4.19 -3.91 0.26
CA GLY A 67 -3.81 -5.25 -0.13
C GLY A 67 -3.03 -5.96 0.97
N VAL A 68 -2.36 -7.04 0.60
CA VAL A 68 -1.50 -7.81 1.49
C VAL A 68 -0.17 -8.07 0.81
N PHE A 69 0.91 -8.16 1.58
CA PHE A 69 2.15 -8.69 1.07
C PHE A 69 2.05 -10.21 1.04
N ASP A 70 2.10 -10.83 -0.14
CA ASP A 70 1.95 -12.29 -0.28
C ASP A 70 3.29 -13.02 -0.36
N LYS A 71 4.38 -12.33 -0.75
CA LYS A 71 5.69 -12.95 -0.99
C LYS A 71 6.87 -12.06 -0.58
N CYS A 72 7.92 -12.71 -0.07
CA CYS A 72 9.26 -12.16 0.00
C CYS A 72 10.01 -12.36 -1.33
N LEU A 73 10.50 -11.28 -1.93
CA LEU A 73 11.22 -11.26 -3.20
C LEU A 73 12.70 -10.95 -3.01
N PHE A 74 13.53 -11.62 -3.81
CA PHE A 74 14.97 -11.44 -3.85
C PHE A 74 15.39 -10.96 -5.24
N LEU A 75 15.75 -9.68 -5.35
CA LEU A 75 15.90 -9.00 -6.65
C LEU A 75 17.35 -8.55 -6.93
N PRO A 76 17.92 -8.81 -8.12
CA PRO A 76 17.44 -9.76 -9.14
C PRO A 76 17.60 -11.22 -8.67
N PRO A 77 16.82 -12.20 -9.20
CA PRO A 77 16.77 -13.57 -8.66
C PRO A 77 18.12 -14.32 -8.54
N LYS A 78 19.03 -14.12 -9.50
CA LYS A 78 20.33 -14.81 -9.53
C LYS A 78 21.40 -14.19 -8.62
N LEU A 79 21.33 -12.87 -8.42
CA LEU A 79 22.30 -12.13 -7.63
C LEU A 79 21.56 -11.08 -6.81
N ALA A 80 20.73 -11.57 -5.88
CA ALA A 80 19.80 -10.74 -5.14
C ALA A 80 20.51 -9.66 -4.33
N ARG A 81 20.33 -8.39 -4.69
CA ARG A 81 20.89 -7.22 -4.00
C ARG A 81 19.87 -6.53 -3.11
N VAL A 82 18.61 -6.89 -3.27
CA VAL A 82 17.44 -6.31 -2.63
C VAL A 82 16.57 -7.44 -2.09
N VAL A 83 16.07 -7.25 -0.87
CA VAL A 83 14.92 -7.97 -0.33
C VAL A 83 13.73 -7.01 -0.38
N ALA A 84 12.62 -7.47 -0.95
CA ALA A 84 11.42 -6.67 -1.17
C ALA A 84 10.17 -7.50 -0.91
N TYR A 85 9.06 -6.88 -0.54
CA TYR A 85 7.79 -7.57 -0.40
C TYR A 85 6.89 -7.29 -1.61
N HIS A 86 6.25 -8.33 -2.12
CA HIS A 86 5.33 -8.25 -3.25
C HIS A 86 3.92 -7.94 -2.75
N PRO A 87 3.30 -6.83 -3.17
CA PRO A 87 1.92 -6.54 -2.85
C PRO A 87 0.98 -7.35 -3.75
N HIS A 88 -0.05 -7.90 -3.13
CA HIS A 88 -1.19 -8.55 -3.77
C HIS A 88 -2.46 -7.79 -3.43
N PHE A 89 -3.26 -7.47 -4.45
CA PHE A 89 -4.52 -6.74 -4.32
C PHE A 89 -5.67 -7.63 -4.75
N ALA A 90 -6.87 -7.29 -4.30
CA ALA A 90 -8.07 -8.12 -4.46
C ALA A 90 -8.46 -8.44 -5.91
N THR A 91 -8.17 -7.53 -6.84
CA THR A 91 -8.65 -7.62 -8.22
C THR A 91 -7.49 -7.81 -9.19
N GLU A 92 -7.61 -8.77 -10.12
CA GLU A 92 -6.64 -8.93 -11.22
C GLU A 92 -6.52 -7.66 -12.09
N GLU A 93 -7.62 -6.91 -12.21
CA GLU A 93 -7.68 -5.61 -12.88
C GLU A 93 -7.36 -4.44 -11.95
N ASP A 94 -6.30 -4.54 -11.14
CA ASP A 94 -5.99 -3.46 -10.19
C ASP A 94 -5.65 -2.14 -10.94
N PRO A 95 -6.32 -1.02 -10.59
CA PRO A 95 -6.12 0.30 -11.22
C PRO A 95 -4.67 0.79 -11.22
N LEU A 96 -3.82 0.30 -10.31
CA LEU A 96 -2.39 0.60 -10.28
C LEU A 96 -1.70 0.20 -11.58
N PHE A 97 -2.01 -0.97 -12.15
CA PHE A 97 -1.35 -1.44 -13.38
C PHE A 97 -1.77 -0.60 -14.58
N ALA A 98 -3.05 -0.23 -14.66
CA ALA A 98 -3.55 0.68 -15.70
C ALA A 98 -2.91 2.06 -15.56
N TYR A 99 -2.80 2.57 -14.34
CA TYR A 99 -2.15 3.85 -14.06
C TYR A 99 -0.66 3.85 -14.42
N GLN A 100 0.07 2.79 -14.03
CA GLN A 100 1.49 2.64 -14.34
C GLN A 100 1.76 2.68 -15.84
N LYS A 101 0.94 1.97 -16.63
CA LYS A 101 1.01 2.00 -18.10
C LYS A 101 0.73 3.39 -18.65
N THR A 102 -0.30 4.06 -18.13
CA THR A 102 -0.73 5.40 -18.56
C THR A 102 0.36 6.44 -18.27
N LEU A 103 0.91 6.43 -17.06
CA LEU A 103 2.00 7.31 -16.65
C LEU A 103 3.26 7.06 -17.48
N THR A 104 3.62 5.80 -17.70
CA THR A 104 4.78 5.45 -18.54
C THR A 104 4.60 5.93 -19.97
N ALA A 105 3.43 5.72 -20.57
CA ALA A 105 3.13 6.18 -21.92
C ALA A 105 3.24 7.71 -22.04
N PHE A 106 2.67 8.45 -21.08
CA PHE A 106 2.82 9.91 -20.97
C PHE A 106 4.30 10.32 -20.88
N LEU A 107 5.08 9.68 -20.01
CA LEU A 107 6.50 10.01 -19.88
C LEU A 107 7.29 9.68 -21.18
N VAL A 108 6.95 8.62 -21.89
CA VAL A 108 7.55 8.30 -23.19
C VAL A 108 7.22 9.36 -24.25
N THR A 109 6.00 9.91 -24.28
CA THR A 109 5.66 11.02 -25.20
C THR A 109 6.46 12.29 -24.90
N HIS A 110 6.99 12.43 -23.68
CA HIS A 110 7.92 13.50 -23.26
C HIS A 110 9.41 13.10 -23.27
N HIS A 111 9.74 12.05 -24.04
CA HIS A 111 11.11 11.59 -24.29
C HIS A 111 11.84 11.04 -23.06
N TYR A 112 11.13 10.49 -22.07
CA TYR A 112 11.75 9.68 -21.03
C TYR A 112 11.94 8.24 -21.51
N THR A 113 13.05 7.62 -21.13
CA THR A 113 13.40 6.24 -21.51
C THR A 113 13.24 5.31 -20.32
N PHE A 114 12.61 4.15 -20.55
CA PHE A 114 12.40 3.13 -19.53
C PHE A 114 13.06 1.82 -19.95
N GLU A 115 13.43 1.01 -18.95
CA GLU A 115 13.88 -0.34 -19.20
C GLU A 115 12.74 -1.19 -19.76
N LYS A 116 13.04 -2.11 -20.68
CA LYS A 116 12.05 -3.02 -21.29
C LYS A 116 11.53 -4.12 -20.34
N ARG A 117 11.87 -4.07 -19.06
CA ARG A 117 11.45 -5.06 -18.08
C ARG A 117 9.98 -4.81 -17.72
N GLY A 118 9.21 -5.89 -17.56
CA GLY A 118 7.83 -5.78 -17.09
C GLY A 118 7.75 -5.12 -15.71
N PHE A 119 6.65 -4.42 -15.46
CA PHE A 119 6.38 -3.86 -14.15
C PHE A 119 6.14 -4.98 -13.14
N LEU A 120 7.02 -5.08 -12.15
CA LEU A 120 6.88 -5.98 -11.01
C LEU A 120 6.64 -5.10 -9.78
N PRO A 121 5.40 -4.98 -9.27
CA PRO A 121 5.14 -4.18 -8.08
C PRO A 121 5.88 -4.83 -6.90
N HIS A 122 6.62 -4.03 -6.14
CA HIS A 122 7.32 -4.47 -4.95
C HIS A 122 7.68 -3.27 -4.07
N VAL A 123 7.80 -3.53 -2.78
CA VAL A 123 8.27 -2.55 -1.79
C VAL A 123 9.60 -3.04 -1.24
N THR A 124 10.67 -2.27 -1.48
CA THR A 124 12.00 -2.64 -0.97
C THR A 124 12.04 -2.50 0.54
N ILE A 125 12.43 -3.58 1.23
CA ILE A 125 12.59 -3.59 2.70
C ILE A 125 14.05 -3.37 3.09
N GLY A 126 14.97 -4.02 2.36
CA GLY A 126 16.39 -3.97 2.66
C GLY A 126 17.28 -4.22 1.45
N ARG A 127 18.54 -3.85 1.58
CA ARG A 127 19.58 -4.11 0.59
C ARG A 127 20.71 -4.92 1.21
N ARG A 128 21.49 -5.61 0.37
CA ARG A 128 22.67 -6.38 0.81
C ARG A 128 23.58 -5.60 1.77
N PRO A 129 24.32 -6.27 2.67
CA PRO A 129 24.33 -7.73 2.87
C PRO A 129 23.03 -8.22 3.51
N PHE A 130 22.61 -9.45 3.25
CA PHE A 130 21.50 -10.13 3.95
C PHE A 130 21.62 -11.64 3.72
N ASP A 131 21.02 -12.41 4.61
CA ASP A 131 20.89 -13.87 4.51
C ASP A 131 19.52 -14.24 3.92
N ARG A 132 19.50 -14.87 2.74
CA ARG A 132 18.28 -15.19 2.03
C ARG A 132 17.36 -16.13 2.82
N GLU A 133 17.91 -17.18 3.41
CA GLU A 133 17.12 -18.21 4.10
C GLU A 133 16.47 -17.62 5.35
N LYS A 134 17.19 -16.77 6.09
CA LYS A 134 16.61 -16.05 7.24
C LYS A 134 15.44 -15.17 6.83
N TRP A 135 15.55 -14.44 5.72
CA TRP A 135 14.46 -13.60 5.23
C TRP A 135 13.26 -14.41 4.70
N GLU A 136 13.51 -15.54 4.04
CA GLU A 136 12.45 -16.46 3.59
C GLU A 136 11.69 -17.05 4.79
N ASN A 137 12.39 -17.49 5.83
CA ASN A 137 11.79 -18.04 7.05
C ASN A 137 11.12 -16.99 7.94
N PHE A 138 11.60 -15.74 7.90
CA PHE A 138 11.02 -14.64 8.68
C PHE A 138 9.73 -14.10 8.06
N PHE A 139 9.59 -14.18 6.74
CA PHE A 139 8.47 -13.54 6.05
C PHE A 139 7.11 -14.11 6.51
N SER A 140 6.25 -13.19 6.97
CA SER A 140 4.83 -13.42 7.14
C SER A 140 4.05 -12.43 6.27
N PRO A 141 2.86 -12.81 5.76
CA PRO A 141 1.97 -11.84 5.15
C PRO A 141 1.66 -10.67 6.08
N LEU A 142 1.52 -9.48 5.51
CA LEU A 142 1.21 -8.24 6.22
C LEU A 142 0.20 -7.43 5.43
N PRO A 143 -0.73 -6.72 6.08
CA PRO A 143 -1.62 -5.82 5.35
C PRO A 143 -0.85 -4.60 4.86
N LEU A 144 -1.35 -3.95 3.82
CA LEU A 144 -0.79 -2.70 3.32
C LEU A 144 -1.87 -1.77 2.76
N PHE A 145 -1.57 -0.48 2.71
CA PHE A 145 -2.28 0.47 1.86
C PHE A 145 -1.36 1.54 1.29
N TYR A 146 -1.82 2.22 0.23
CA TYR A 146 -1.15 3.38 -0.36
C TYR A 146 -1.79 4.69 0.06
N SER A 147 -1.00 5.73 0.31
CA SER A 147 -1.51 7.04 0.74
C SER A 147 -1.26 8.12 -0.29
N THR A 148 -0.01 8.32 -0.69
CA THR A 148 0.39 9.49 -1.48
C THR A 148 1.26 9.07 -2.64
N LEU A 149 0.95 9.55 -3.85
CA LEU A 149 1.87 9.47 -4.97
C LEU A 149 2.87 10.62 -4.87
N HIS A 150 4.16 10.30 -4.85
CA HIS A 150 5.20 11.32 -4.87
C HIS A 150 6.04 11.24 -6.14
N LEU A 151 6.57 12.38 -6.54
CA LEU A 151 7.84 12.45 -7.25
C LEU A 151 8.94 12.56 -6.19
N TYR A 152 9.80 11.56 -6.12
CA TYR A 152 10.93 11.51 -5.19
C TYR A 152 12.24 11.90 -5.87
N GLU A 153 13.10 12.61 -5.12
CA GLU A 153 14.53 12.69 -5.35
C GLU A 153 15.25 11.61 -4.52
N SER A 154 16.10 10.80 -5.15
CA SER A 154 16.98 9.88 -4.44
C SER A 154 18.29 10.57 -4.04
N LEU A 155 18.51 10.67 -2.73
CA LEU A 155 19.69 11.32 -2.13
C LEU A 155 20.87 10.35 -1.91
N GLY A 156 20.73 9.08 -2.35
CA GLY A 156 21.66 8.01 -2.06
C GLY A 156 21.37 7.31 -0.73
N ASN A 157 22.04 6.17 -0.48
CA ASN A 157 21.90 5.38 0.75
C ASN A 157 20.44 5.08 1.16
N SER A 158 19.58 4.85 0.17
CA SER A 158 18.13 4.63 0.35
C SER A 158 17.36 5.76 1.07
N HIS A 159 17.88 6.98 1.05
CA HIS A 159 17.16 8.17 1.49
C HIS A 159 16.46 8.82 0.30
N TYR A 160 15.20 9.21 0.51
CA TYR A 160 14.35 9.81 -0.52
C TYR A 160 13.69 11.06 0.01
N LYS A 161 13.59 12.07 -0.83
CA LYS A 161 12.91 13.33 -0.52
C LYS A 161 11.75 13.54 -1.49
N PRO A 162 10.50 13.68 -1.02
CA PRO A 162 9.40 14.06 -1.89
C PRO A 162 9.62 15.51 -2.37
N ILE A 163 9.53 15.72 -3.68
CA ILE A 163 9.64 17.04 -4.31
C ILE A 163 8.31 17.48 -4.96
N TRP A 164 7.36 16.56 -5.11
CA TRP A 164 5.97 16.81 -5.45
C TRP A 164 5.12 15.66 -4.90
N SER A 165 3.86 15.95 -4.56
CA SER A 165 2.95 14.99 -3.92
C SER A 165 1.54 15.14 -4.46
N PHE A 166 0.85 14.01 -4.61
CA PHE A 166 -0.58 13.92 -4.89
C PHE A 166 -1.22 12.98 -3.86
N PRO A 167 -1.93 13.52 -2.85
CA PRO A 167 -2.52 12.72 -1.81
C PRO A 167 -3.74 11.97 -2.33
N LEU A 168 -3.87 10.70 -1.92
CA LEU A 168 -5.11 9.94 -1.99
C LEU A 168 -5.80 10.02 -0.62
N LYS A 169 -7.11 9.80 -0.60
CA LYS A 169 -7.82 9.64 0.68
C LYS A 169 -7.47 8.28 1.27
N LEU A 170 -7.27 8.22 2.59
CA LEU A 170 -6.97 6.96 3.26
C LEU A 170 -8.19 6.01 3.19
N PRO A 171 -7.97 4.69 3.02
CA PRO A 171 -9.04 3.71 2.96
C PRO A 171 -9.77 3.55 4.31
N PHE A 172 -9.09 3.82 5.41
CA PHE A 172 -9.66 3.87 6.75
C PHE A 172 -8.84 4.81 7.63
N ILE A 173 -9.47 5.31 8.69
CA ILE A 173 -8.86 6.18 9.69
C ILE A 173 -9.38 5.73 11.06
N GLU A 174 -8.49 5.44 11.99
CA GLU A 174 -8.86 5.19 13.38
C GLU A 174 -9.41 6.48 14.01
N ILE A 175 -10.51 6.38 14.73
CA ILE A 175 -11.17 7.49 15.41
C ILE A 175 -11.22 7.23 16.91
N GLU A 176 -11.20 8.31 17.69
CA GLU A 176 -11.34 8.22 19.14
C GLU A 176 -12.75 7.75 19.50
N HIS A 177 -12.84 6.61 20.19
CA HIS A 177 -14.09 6.07 20.70
C HIS A 177 -13.93 5.71 22.19
N VAL A 178 -14.98 5.95 22.97
CA VAL A 178 -14.89 6.09 24.43
C VAL A 178 -14.52 4.79 25.17
N ALA A 179 -14.66 3.65 24.49
CA ALA A 179 -14.50 2.34 25.12
C ALA A 179 -13.76 1.30 24.27
N ASP A 180 -13.58 1.54 22.96
CA ASP A 180 -13.23 0.50 21.98
C ASP A 180 -12.41 1.09 20.83
N ILE A 181 -11.87 0.24 19.96
CA ILE A 181 -11.23 0.68 18.71
C ILE A 181 -12.35 1.00 17.71
N ALA A 182 -12.27 2.13 17.02
CA ALA A 182 -13.23 2.48 15.98
C ALA A 182 -12.53 3.04 14.74
N PHE A 183 -13.14 2.84 13.58
CA PHE A 183 -12.62 3.32 12.30
C PHE A 183 -13.73 3.97 11.48
N HIS A 184 -13.40 5.07 10.81
CA HIS A 184 -14.10 5.41 9.58
C HIS A 184 -13.49 4.64 8.43
N VAL A 185 -14.25 3.72 7.82
CA VAL A 185 -13.84 2.91 6.67
C VAL A 185 -14.49 3.47 5.41
N PHE A 186 -13.71 3.73 4.36
CA PHE A 186 -14.18 4.34 3.12
C PHE A 186 -14.08 3.37 1.94
N GLY A 187 -14.94 3.54 0.92
CA GLY A 187 -14.87 2.78 -0.33
C GLY A 187 -15.49 3.53 -1.50
N GLN A 188 -15.10 3.24 -2.74
CA GLN A 188 -15.81 3.67 -3.94
C GLN A 188 -17.04 2.80 -4.21
N THR A 189 -17.07 1.58 -3.66
CA THR A 189 -18.22 0.67 -3.59
C THR A 189 -18.37 0.11 -2.18
N GLN A 190 -19.51 -0.53 -1.90
CA GLN A 190 -19.73 -1.17 -0.60
C GLN A 190 -18.83 -2.41 -0.41
N GLU A 191 -18.49 -3.12 -1.48
CA GLU A 191 -17.51 -4.21 -1.47
C GLU A 191 -16.11 -3.69 -1.13
N GLU A 192 -15.74 -2.49 -1.59
CA GLU A 192 -14.46 -1.87 -1.21
C GLU A 192 -14.47 -1.43 0.27
N VAL A 193 -15.62 -0.98 0.80
CA VAL A 193 -15.76 -0.74 2.26
C VAL A 193 -15.50 -2.04 3.03
N HIS A 194 -16.08 -3.15 2.60
CA HIS A 194 -15.85 -4.44 3.23
C HIS A 194 -14.38 -4.87 3.21
N LEU A 195 -13.73 -4.78 2.04
CA LEU A 195 -12.31 -5.10 1.93
C LEU A 195 -11.44 -4.20 2.82
N ASN A 196 -11.72 -2.89 2.81
CA ASN A 196 -10.97 -1.92 3.60
C ASN A 196 -11.18 -2.14 5.12
N ALA A 197 -12.37 -2.61 5.53
CA ALA A 197 -12.65 -3.01 6.92
C ALA A 197 -11.83 -4.24 7.34
N GLN A 198 -11.77 -5.28 6.50
CA GLN A 198 -10.91 -6.45 6.74
C GLN A 198 -9.44 -6.02 6.91
N ILE A 199 -8.95 -5.13 6.06
CA ILE A 199 -7.57 -4.65 6.12
C ILE A 199 -7.34 -3.76 7.35
N ALA A 200 -8.31 -2.94 7.76
CA ALA A 200 -8.22 -2.14 8.98
C ALA A 200 -8.01 -3.04 10.22
N LEU A 201 -8.78 -4.13 10.35
CA LEU A 201 -8.56 -5.12 11.43
C LEU A 201 -7.17 -5.75 11.37
N CYS A 202 -6.67 -6.05 10.17
CA CYS A 202 -5.34 -6.60 10.01
C CYS A 202 -4.23 -5.62 10.42
N PHE A 203 -4.44 -4.31 10.33
CA PHE A 203 -3.44 -3.34 10.78
C PHE A 203 -3.21 -3.41 12.29
N GLU A 204 -4.29 -3.62 13.05
CA GLU A 204 -4.27 -3.81 14.51
C GLU A 204 -3.87 -5.25 14.90
N CYS A 205 -4.22 -6.25 14.09
CA CYS A 205 -3.86 -7.65 14.31
C CYS A 205 -3.36 -8.32 13.00
N PRO A 206 -2.06 -8.19 12.66
CA PRO A 206 -1.52 -8.65 11.37
C PRO A 206 -1.66 -10.14 11.07
N SER A 207 -1.81 -10.98 12.09
CA SER A 207 -2.06 -12.43 11.91
C SER A 207 -3.36 -12.71 11.17
N LEU A 208 -4.34 -11.80 11.23
CA LEU A 208 -5.63 -11.96 10.57
C LEU A 208 -5.56 -11.92 9.04
N VAL A 209 -4.43 -11.48 8.45
CA VAL A 209 -4.23 -11.44 7.00
C VAL A 209 -4.51 -12.79 6.32
N LYS A 210 -4.27 -13.91 7.02
CA LYS A 210 -4.49 -15.27 6.53
C LYS A 210 -5.97 -15.58 6.23
N PHE A 211 -6.88 -14.81 6.81
CA PHE A 211 -8.33 -15.01 6.74
C PHE A 211 -9.03 -13.96 5.87
N VAL A 212 -8.27 -13.06 5.22
CA VAL A 212 -8.82 -12.06 4.31
C VAL A 212 -9.34 -12.76 3.05
N GLU A 213 -10.61 -12.53 2.70
CA GLU A 213 -11.24 -13.10 1.52
C GLU A 213 -11.45 -12.03 0.44
N PHE A 214 -10.58 -12.04 -0.59
CA PHE A 214 -10.67 -11.10 -1.72
C PHE A 214 -11.83 -11.39 -2.68
N GLU A 215 -12.30 -12.63 -2.75
CA GLU A 215 -13.30 -13.08 -3.73
C GLU A 215 -14.74 -13.04 -3.20
N LYS A 216 -14.94 -12.95 -1.88
CA LYS A 216 -16.27 -13.03 -1.25
C LYS A 216 -16.69 -11.71 -0.61
N LEU A 217 -16.48 -10.60 -1.31
CA LEU A 217 -16.82 -9.29 -0.77
C LEU A 217 -18.34 -9.08 -0.74
N GLN A 218 -18.86 -8.65 0.40
CA GLN A 218 -20.27 -8.33 0.61
C GLN A 218 -20.52 -6.84 0.41
N SER A 219 -21.75 -6.50 0.06
CA SER A 219 -22.22 -5.12 -0.10
C SER A 219 -23.26 -4.70 0.92
N ARG A 220 -23.66 -5.58 1.85
CA ARG A 220 -24.62 -5.28 2.90
C ARG A 220 -23.94 -5.28 4.26
N VAL A 221 -24.18 -4.25 5.07
CA VAL A 221 -23.49 -4.07 6.36
C VAL A 221 -23.68 -5.27 7.30
N GLU A 222 -24.85 -5.91 7.32
CA GLU A 222 -25.08 -7.09 8.16
C GLU A 222 -24.18 -8.26 7.74
N GLU A 223 -24.06 -8.50 6.43
CA GLU A 223 -23.25 -9.58 5.86
C GLU A 223 -21.75 -9.29 6.04
N ILE A 224 -21.35 -8.02 5.92
CA ILE A 224 -20.00 -7.54 6.24
C ILE A 224 -19.67 -7.83 7.70
N VAL A 225 -20.53 -7.44 8.64
CA VAL A 225 -20.32 -7.65 10.07
C VAL A 225 -20.23 -9.14 10.40
N ILE A 226 -21.07 -9.99 9.79
CA ILE A 226 -20.98 -11.44 9.97
C ILE A 226 -19.60 -11.96 9.54
N GLN A 227 -19.13 -11.59 8.34
CA GLN A 227 -17.84 -12.07 7.83
C GLN A 227 -16.63 -11.54 8.61
N LEU A 228 -16.67 -10.28 9.05
CA LEU A 228 -15.61 -9.73 9.90
C LEU A 228 -15.54 -10.48 11.24
N ASN A 229 -16.69 -10.84 11.84
CA ASN A 229 -16.72 -11.65 13.06
C ASN A 229 -16.29 -13.10 12.84
N GLU A 230 -16.59 -13.70 11.69
CA GLU A 230 -16.06 -15.02 11.30
C GLU A 230 -14.54 -14.98 11.20
N MET A 231 -13.98 -13.94 10.55
CA MET A 231 -12.55 -13.69 10.47
C MET A 231 -11.89 -13.54 11.85
N VAL A 232 -12.49 -12.75 12.76
CA VAL A 232 -12.03 -12.61 14.15
C VAL A 232 -12.08 -13.96 14.88
N THR A 233 -13.17 -14.71 14.76
CA THR A 233 -13.33 -16.03 15.40
C THR A 233 -12.28 -17.03 14.92
N MET A 234 -12.01 -17.08 13.62
CA MET A 234 -10.96 -17.94 13.04
C MET A 234 -9.57 -17.53 13.53
N GLY A 235 -9.32 -16.22 13.61
CA GLY A 235 -8.09 -15.67 14.17
C GLY A 235 -7.86 -16.07 15.62
N ASP A 236 -8.89 -15.92 16.46
CA ASP A 236 -8.84 -16.29 17.87
C ASP A 236 -8.54 -17.78 18.07
N GLN A 237 -9.23 -18.64 17.32
CA GLN A 237 -9.04 -20.09 17.39
C GLN A 237 -7.65 -20.54 16.92
N SER A 238 -7.08 -19.85 15.94
CA SER A 238 -5.78 -20.24 15.34
C SER A 238 -4.59 -19.74 16.15
N GLU A 239 -4.59 -18.44 16.49
CA GLU A 239 -3.41 -17.73 17.01
C GLU A 239 -3.73 -16.86 18.25
N GLY A 240 -5.00 -16.75 18.62
CA GLY A 240 -5.49 -15.73 19.55
C GLY A 240 -5.61 -14.37 18.86
N THR A 241 -6.61 -13.58 19.24
CA THR A 241 -6.80 -12.21 18.75
C THR A 241 -7.18 -11.28 19.90
N PRO A 242 -6.77 -10.00 19.87
CA PRO A 242 -7.23 -9.04 20.87
C PRO A 242 -8.69 -8.62 20.67
N PHE A 243 -9.35 -9.01 19.58
CA PHE A 243 -10.72 -8.61 19.28
C PHE A 243 -11.73 -9.60 19.84
N LYS A 244 -12.79 -9.10 20.46
CA LYS A 244 -13.96 -9.90 20.86
C LYS A 244 -14.98 -10.01 19.74
N ALA A 245 -15.29 -8.88 19.10
CA ALA A 245 -16.30 -8.79 18.04
C ALA A 245 -16.17 -7.49 17.24
N VAL A 246 -16.71 -7.50 16.02
CA VAL A 246 -17.06 -6.28 15.30
C VAL A 246 -18.53 -5.98 15.52
N SER A 247 -18.82 -4.81 16.08
CA SER A 247 -20.16 -4.40 16.46
C SER A 247 -20.96 -3.92 15.25
N PHE A 248 -22.26 -4.24 15.22
CA PHE A 248 -23.18 -3.65 14.25
C PHE A 248 -23.49 -2.22 14.66
N HIS A 249 -22.91 -1.25 13.94
CA HIS A 249 -23.12 0.17 14.19
C HIS A 249 -23.45 0.91 12.88
N GLY A 250 -24.60 1.57 12.85
CA GLY A 250 -25.02 2.39 11.71
C GLY A 250 -25.27 1.62 10.41
N GLU A 251 -25.49 2.39 9.33
CA GLU A 251 -25.54 1.91 7.95
C GLU A 251 -24.33 2.46 7.18
N ILE A 252 -24.09 1.94 5.97
CA ILE A 252 -23.09 2.55 5.07
C ILE A 252 -23.69 3.82 4.47
N GLU A 253 -23.07 4.96 4.76
CA GLU A 253 -23.50 6.26 4.28
C GLU A 253 -22.68 6.71 3.06
N GLN A 254 -23.24 7.61 2.25
CA GLN A 254 -22.50 8.24 1.15
C GLN A 254 -21.99 9.62 1.57
N THR A 255 -20.69 9.86 1.43
CA THR A 255 -20.07 11.17 1.71
C THR A 255 -20.39 12.18 0.62
N LYS A 256 -20.12 13.46 0.88
CA LYS A 256 -20.32 14.56 -0.08
C LYS A 256 -19.46 14.40 -1.35
N GLU A 257 -18.36 13.68 -1.26
CA GLU A 257 -17.46 13.35 -2.36
C GLU A 257 -17.90 12.12 -3.16
N GLY A 258 -19.04 11.52 -2.81
CA GLY A 258 -19.61 10.35 -3.48
C GLY A 258 -19.02 9.00 -3.05
N LEU A 259 -18.21 8.97 -1.99
CA LEU A 259 -17.65 7.73 -1.43
C LEU A 259 -18.62 7.09 -0.45
N TYR A 260 -18.57 5.76 -0.32
CA TYR A 260 -19.20 5.05 0.77
C TYR A 260 -18.33 5.15 2.03
N MET A 261 -18.97 5.27 3.19
CA MET A 261 -18.32 5.36 4.50
C MET A 261 -19.11 4.55 5.52
N TRP A 262 -18.40 3.81 6.37
CA TRP A 262 -18.97 3.07 7.49
C TRP A 262 -18.15 3.33 8.75
N GLU A 263 -18.83 3.57 9.86
CA GLU A 263 -18.22 3.62 11.19
C GLU A 263 -18.17 2.19 11.75
N MET A 264 -16.98 1.59 11.70
CA MET A 264 -16.72 0.25 12.22
C MET A 264 -16.25 0.34 13.66
N ILE A 265 -16.93 -0.33 14.59
CA ILE A 265 -16.54 -0.43 16.00
C ILE A 265 -16.08 -1.86 16.29
N VAL A 266 -14.93 -1.99 16.97
CA VAL A 266 -14.27 -3.26 17.27
C VAL A 266 -14.05 -3.38 18.76
N ASP A 267 -14.77 -4.33 19.38
CA ASP A 267 -14.67 -4.63 20.80
C ASP A 267 -13.34 -5.36 21.07
N VAL A 268 -12.57 -4.91 22.07
CA VAL A 268 -11.28 -5.50 22.51
C VAL A 268 -11.34 -6.13 23.90
#